data_AF-A0AAD7M1M7-F1
#
_entry.id   AF-A0AAD7M1M7-F1
#
_cell.length_a   1.000
_cell.length_b   1.000
_cell.length_c   1.000
_cell.angle_alpha   90.00
_cell.angle_beta   90.00
_cell.angle_gamma   90.00
#
_symmetry.space_group_name_H-M   'P 1'
#
loop_
_entity.id
_entity.type
_entity.pdbx_description
1 polymer ?
#
loop_
_entity_poly.entity_id
_entity_poly.type
_entity_poly.pdbx_seq_one_letter_code
_entity_poly.pdbx_strand_id
1 'polypeptide(L)'
;MGEVDPAFIEEPEHRPKLSVIQAEGIPLIDLSPLYTHLSDPISLQGLVKEIGSACKQWGFFQVINHGVPLDKRQRIEDAARKFFAQSLEEKRKIRRDAVKFLGYYDTEHTKNVRDWKEVFD
;
A
#
# COMPACT_ATOMS: atom_id res chain seq x y z
N MET A 1 -5.30 27.09 14.98
CA MET A 1 -4.58 25.89 14.49
C MET A 1 -3.82 25.35 15.67
N GLY A 2 -4.01 24.08 16.05
CA GLY A 2 -3.19 23.46 17.08
C GLY A 2 -1.75 23.30 16.58
N GLU A 3 -0.78 23.38 17.49
CA GLU A 3 0.62 23.10 17.17
C GLU A 3 0.78 21.61 16.81
N VAL A 4 1.60 21.31 15.81
CA VAL A 4 1.96 19.94 15.42
C VAL A 4 3.04 19.43 16.38
N ASP A 5 2.89 18.22 16.90
CA ASP A 5 3.90 17.59 17.77
C ASP A 5 5.26 17.52 17.04
N PRO A 6 6.34 18.08 17.62
CA PRO A 6 7.68 18.07 17.02
C PRO A 6 8.19 16.69 16.61
N ALA A 7 7.68 15.61 17.22
CA ALA A 7 8.07 14.24 16.87
C ALA A 7 7.75 13.87 15.40
N PHE A 8 6.85 14.59 14.74
CA PHE A 8 6.46 14.37 13.35
C PHE A 8 7.06 15.37 12.36
N ILE A 9 7.88 16.33 12.83
CA ILE A 9 8.43 17.38 11.99
C ILE A 9 9.73 16.87 11.35
N GLU A 10 9.68 16.65 10.04
CA GLU A 10 10.86 16.34 9.23
C GLU A 10 11.83 17.53 9.14
N GLU A 11 13.11 17.22 8.97
CA GLU A 11 14.13 18.21 8.60
C GLU A 11 13.78 18.87 7.26
N PRO A 12 14.11 20.16 7.04
CA PRO A 12 13.71 20.89 5.85
C PRO A 12 14.03 20.19 4.52
N GLU A 13 15.14 19.45 4.45
CA GLU A 13 15.60 18.74 3.27
C GLU A 13 14.77 17.48 2.95
N HIS A 14 14.06 16.93 3.94
CA HIS A 14 13.24 15.73 3.82
C HIS A 14 11.75 16.02 3.66
N ARG A 15 11.32 17.26 3.87
CA ARG A 15 9.91 17.64 3.75
C ARG A 15 9.41 17.43 2.31
N PRO A 16 8.15 16.97 2.15
CA PRO A 16 7.59 16.81 0.83
C PRO A 16 7.53 18.16 0.10
N LYS A 17 7.89 18.15 -1.18
CA LYS A 17 7.63 19.31 -2.06
C LYS A 17 6.12 19.44 -2.23
N LEU A 18 5.58 20.63 -2.00
CA LEU A 18 4.15 20.90 -2.14
C LEU A 18 3.65 20.82 -3.60
N SER A 19 4.57 20.75 -4.57
CA SER A 19 4.23 20.47 -5.96
C SER A 19 3.75 19.03 -6.10
N VAL A 20 2.48 18.85 -6.49
CA VAL A 20 1.95 17.54 -6.86
C VAL A 20 2.68 17.06 -8.11
N ILE A 21 3.42 15.96 -8.00
CA ILE A 21 3.96 15.26 -9.17
C ILE A 21 2.86 14.31 -9.65
N GLN A 22 2.28 14.61 -10.81
CA GLN A 22 1.40 13.66 -11.47
C GLN A 22 2.28 12.61 -12.16
N ALA A 23 2.23 11.37 -11.66
CA ALA A 23 2.92 10.26 -12.30
C ALA A 23 2.15 9.87 -13.57
N GLU A 24 2.69 10.21 -14.73
CA GLU A 24 2.15 9.82 -16.02
C GLU A 24 2.79 8.50 -16.49
N GLY A 25 2.02 7.64 -17.15
CA GLY A 25 2.56 6.43 -17.78
C GLY A 25 2.85 5.24 -16.86
N ILE A 26 2.36 5.25 -15.60
CA ILE A 26 2.43 4.06 -14.74
C ILE A 26 1.78 2.87 -15.49
N PRO A 27 2.49 1.74 -15.67
CA PRO A 27 1.95 0.61 -16.39
C PRO A 27 0.66 0.07 -15.74
N LEU A 28 -0.34 -0.21 -16.56
CA LEU A 28 -1.60 -0.83 -16.16
C LEU A 28 -1.72 -2.19 -16.87
N ILE A 29 -1.56 -3.27 -16.11
CA ILE A 29 -1.43 -4.63 -16.65
C ILE A 29 -2.77 -5.37 -16.53
N ASP A 30 -3.24 -5.94 -17.64
CA ASP A 30 -4.45 -6.76 -17.66
C ASP A 30 -4.10 -8.24 -17.40
N LEU A 31 -4.60 -8.79 -16.30
CA LEU A 31 -4.38 -10.19 -15.90
C LEU A 31 -5.44 -11.16 -16.43
N SER A 32 -6.40 -10.71 -17.24
CA SER A 32 -7.41 -11.57 -17.88
C SER A 32 -6.83 -12.80 -18.58
N PRO A 33 -5.67 -12.74 -19.28
CA PRO A 33 -5.09 -13.91 -19.94
C PRO A 33 -4.74 -15.07 -19.00
N LEU A 34 -4.69 -14.87 -17.68
CA LEU A 34 -4.45 -15.94 -16.71
C LEU A 34 -5.70 -16.79 -16.43
N TYR A 35 -6.89 -16.25 -16.72
CA TYR A 35 -8.17 -16.82 -16.30
C TYR A 35 -9.04 -17.27 -17.48
N THR A 36 -8.63 -17.01 -18.72
CA THR A 36 -9.36 -17.45 -19.91
C THR A 36 -9.05 -18.92 -20.20
N HIS A 37 -10.06 -19.75 -20.44
CA HIS A 37 -9.85 -21.16 -20.84
C HIS A 37 -9.19 -21.32 -22.22
N LEU A 38 -8.94 -20.20 -22.92
CA LEU A 38 -8.38 -20.10 -24.26
C LEU A 38 -7.02 -19.37 -24.26
N SER A 39 -6.32 -19.29 -23.12
CA SER A 39 -5.00 -18.65 -23.06
C SER A 39 -4.03 -19.32 -24.03
N ASP A 40 -3.85 -18.72 -25.20
CA ASP A 40 -2.83 -19.18 -26.13
C ASP A 40 -1.44 -18.82 -25.56
N PRO A 41 -0.41 -19.66 -25.78
CA PRO A 41 0.93 -19.42 -25.24
C PRO A 41 1.55 -18.06 -25.63
N ILE A 42 1.11 -17.47 -26.74
CA ILE A 42 1.64 -16.18 -27.24
C ILE A 42 1.11 -15.04 -26.35
N SER A 43 -0.18 -15.05 -26.00
CA SER A 43 -0.78 -14.07 -25.09
C SER A 43 -0.13 -14.09 -23.70
N LEU A 44 0.12 -15.28 -23.15
CA LEU A 44 0.80 -15.44 -21.85
C LEU A 44 2.26 -14.95 -21.92
N GLN A 45 2.97 -15.26 -23.01
CA GLN A 45 4.33 -14.75 -23.20
C GLN A 45 4.36 -13.22 -23.32
N GLY A 46 3.35 -12.63 -23.97
CA GLY A 46 3.14 -11.18 -24.03
C GLY A 46 2.97 -10.56 -22.64
N LEU A 47 2.07 -11.12 -21.83
CA LEU A 47 1.83 -10.67 -20.45
C LEU A 47 3.08 -10.77 -19.58
N VAL A 48 3.83 -11.88 -19.66
CA VAL A 48 5.08 -12.06 -18.91
C VAL A 48 6.11 -10.99 -19.32
N LYS A 49 6.20 -10.68 -20.62
CA LYS A 49 7.11 -9.64 -21.12
C LYS A 49 6.70 -8.25 -20.64
N GLU A 50 5.40 -7.96 -20.61
CA GLU A 50 4.87 -6.69 -20.11
C GLU A 50 5.17 -6.50 -18.63
N ILE A 51 4.86 -7.49 -17.79
CA ILE A 51 5.19 -7.50 -16.35
C ILE A 51 6.70 -7.33 -16.17
N GLY A 52 7.51 -8.08 -16.92
CA GLY A 52 8.97 -7.97 -16.88
C GLY A 52 9.48 -6.59 -17.24
N SER A 53 8.86 -5.91 -18.22
CA SER A 53 9.22 -4.55 -18.62
C SER A 53 8.83 -3.55 -17.54
N ALA A 54 7.63 -3.65 -16.98
CA ALA A 54 7.15 -2.80 -15.90
C ALA A 54 8.05 -2.90 -14.65
N CYS A 55 8.41 -4.13 -14.24
CA CYS A 55 9.36 -4.34 -13.14
C CYS A 55 10.74 -3.69 -13.40
N LYS A 56 11.27 -3.81 -14.62
CA LYS A 56 12.61 -3.29 -14.97
C LYS A 56 12.66 -1.78 -15.14
N GLN A 57 11.64 -1.20 -15.76
CA GLN A 57 11.63 0.22 -16.15
C GLN A 57 11.01 1.11 -15.06
N TRP A 58 9.99 0.61 -14.37
CA TRP A 58 9.23 1.36 -13.37
C TRP A 58 9.45 0.87 -11.95
N GLY A 59 9.59 -0.44 -11.74
CA GLY A 59 9.55 -1.04 -10.41
C GLY A 59 8.18 -0.98 -9.73
N PHE A 60 7.15 -0.50 -10.45
CA PHE A 60 5.77 -0.34 -10.00
C PHE A 60 4.81 -0.46 -11.18
N PHE A 61 3.64 -1.04 -10.95
CA PHE A 61 2.54 -1.11 -11.93
C PHE A 61 1.21 -1.38 -11.20
N GLN A 62 0.12 -1.06 -11.88
CA GLN A 62 -1.24 -1.41 -11.44
C GLN A 62 -1.71 -2.65 -12.21
N VAL A 63 -2.64 -3.41 -11.61
CA VAL A 63 -3.26 -4.57 -12.26
C VAL A 63 -4.77 -4.43 -12.31
N ILE A 64 -5.36 -4.89 -13.41
CA ILE A 64 -6.82 -5.04 -13.58
C ILE A 64 -7.15 -6.48 -13.95
N ASN A 65 -8.41 -6.85 -13.78
CA ASN A 65 -8.91 -8.20 -14.05
C ASN A 65 -8.09 -9.30 -13.34
N HIS A 66 -7.56 -8.99 -12.16
CA HIS A 66 -6.73 -9.86 -11.33
C HIS A 66 -7.52 -10.99 -10.63
N GLY A 67 -8.77 -11.24 -11.03
CA GLY A 67 -9.60 -12.33 -10.53
C GLY A 67 -10.05 -12.24 -9.06
N VAL A 68 -9.67 -11.20 -8.31
CA VAL A 68 -10.12 -11.03 -6.92
C VAL A 68 -11.52 -10.39 -6.93
N PRO A 69 -12.54 -11.05 -6.36
CA PRO A 69 -13.89 -10.52 -6.31
C PRO A 69 -13.99 -9.17 -5.61
N LEU A 70 -14.85 -8.29 -6.15
CA LEU A 70 -15.04 -6.93 -5.64
C LEU A 70 -15.56 -6.91 -4.19
N ASP A 71 -16.42 -7.86 -3.82
CA ASP A 71 -16.96 -7.98 -2.47
C ASP A 71 -15.86 -8.26 -1.44
N LYS A 72 -14.83 -9.05 -1.79
CA LYS A 72 -13.69 -9.32 -0.91
C LYS A 72 -12.88 -8.06 -0.65
N ARG A 73 -12.60 -7.27 -1.70
CA ARG A 73 -11.90 -5.98 -1.57
C ARG A 73 -12.68 -5.04 -0.66
N GLN A 74 -13.99 -4.88 -0.90
CA GLN A 74 -14.83 -4.00 -0.09
C GLN A 74 -14.85 -4.42 1.38
N ARG A 75 -14.98 -5.72 1.65
CA ARG A 75 -14.98 -6.24 3.02
C ARG A 75 -13.67 -5.99 3.77
N ILE A 76 -12.52 -6.10 3.09
CA ILE A 76 -11.20 -5.80 3.68
C ILE A 76 -11.11 -4.31 4.01
N GLU A 77 -11.51 -3.43 3.09
CA GLU A 77 -11.53 -1.99 3.35
C GLU A 77 -12.46 -1.61 4.51
N ASP A 78 -13.66 -2.19 4.55
CA ASP A 78 -14.61 -1.94 5.63
C ASP A 78 -14.09 -2.44 6.98
N ALA A 79 -13.44 -3.60 7.01
CA ALA A 79 -12.83 -4.14 8.22
C ALA A 79 -11.69 -3.24 8.72
N ALA A 80 -10.81 -2.77 7.82
CA ALA A 80 -9.74 -1.84 8.16
C ALA A 80 -10.31 -0.52 8.70
N ARG A 81 -11.29 0.09 8.02
CA ARG A 81 -11.95 1.32 8.49
C ARG A 81 -12.56 1.14 9.87
N LYS A 82 -13.29 0.04 10.10
CA LYS A 82 -13.89 -0.28 11.42
C LYS A 82 -12.83 -0.45 12.48
N PHE A 83 -11.72 -1.13 12.18
CA PHE A 83 -10.64 -1.34 13.12
C PHE A 83 -10.00 -0.01 13.56
N PHE A 84 -9.59 0.82 12.59
CA PHE A 84 -8.89 2.08 12.87
C PHE A 84 -9.78 3.17 13.47
N ALA A 85 -11.10 3.08 13.27
CA ALA A 85 -12.10 3.94 13.92
C ALA A 85 -12.30 3.63 15.43
N GLN A 86 -11.77 2.51 15.94
CA GLN A 86 -11.82 2.21 17.38
C GLN A 86 -10.95 3.17 18.18
N SER A 87 -11.19 3.21 19.50
CA SER A 87 -10.35 3.97 20.42
C SER A 87 -8.91 3.44 20.43
N LEU A 88 -7.97 4.31 20.78
CA LEU A 88 -6.57 3.96 20.89
C LEU A 88 -6.33 2.84 21.93
N GLU A 89 -7.09 2.84 23.03
CA GLU A 89 -7.06 1.78 24.05
C GLU A 89 -7.41 0.41 23.45
N GLU A 90 -8.48 0.33 22.65
CA GLU A 90 -8.87 -0.92 21.99
C GLU A 90 -7.82 -1.40 20.99
N LYS A 91 -7.30 -0.49 20.15
CA LYS A 91 -6.25 -0.82 19.18
C LYS A 91 -4.97 -1.31 19.87
N ARG A 92 -4.62 -0.75 21.03
CA ARG A 92 -3.41 -1.11 21.78
C ARG A 92 -3.46 -2.48 22.47
N LYS A 93 -4.63 -3.11 22.61
CA LYS A 93 -4.74 -4.48 23.15
C LYS A 93 -3.95 -5.51 22.33
N ILE A 94 -3.82 -5.26 21.04
CA ILE A 94 -3.08 -6.08 20.08
C ILE A 94 -1.82 -5.37 19.58
N ARG A 95 -1.27 -4.47 20.41
CA ARG A 95 -0.02 -3.77 20.07
C ARG A 95 1.11 -4.78 19.90
N ARG A 96 1.87 -4.64 18.81
CA ARG A 96 3.08 -5.42 18.57
C ARG A 96 4.21 -4.99 19.52
N ASP A 97 5.06 -5.93 19.90
CA ASP A 97 6.23 -5.75 20.76
C ASP A 97 7.39 -6.66 20.30
N ALA A 98 8.47 -6.72 21.08
CA ALA A 98 9.66 -7.51 20.74
C ALA A 98 9.40 -9.03 20.65
N VAL A 99 8.28 -9.51 21.18
CA VAL A 99 7.87 -10.92 21.16
C VAL A 99 6.73 -11.14 20.17
N LYS A 100 5.72 -10.27 20.18
CA LYS A 100 4.58 -10.27 19.27
C LYS A 100 4.82 -9.29 18.14
N PHE A 101 5.38 -9.76 17.03
CA PHE A 101 5.78 -8.89 15.91
C PHE A 101 4.63 -8.44 14.99
N LEU A 102 3.43 -9.03 15.10
CA LEU A 102 2.22 -8.64 14.37
C LEU A 102 1.27 -7.84 15.25
N GLY A 103 0.47 -6.97 14.63
CA GLY A 103 -0.57 -6.19 15.31
C GLY A 103 -0.42 -4.68 15.15
N TYR A 104 -1.09 -3.93 16.03
CA TYR A 104 -1.17 -2.47 15.93
C TYR A 104 0.14 -1.78 16.35
N TYR A 105 0.49 -0.69 15.66
CA TYR A 105 1.60 0.17 16.02
C TYR A 105 1.42 1.61 15.51
N ASP A 106 1.84 2.59 16.30
CA ASP A 106 1.66 4.03 16.05
C ASP A 106 2.93 4.85 16.26
N THR A 107 4.07 4.17 16.40
CA THR A 107 5.37 4.81 16.70
C THR A 107 6.47 4.35 15.74
N GLU A 108 6.13 4.08 14.47
CA GLU A 108 7.14 3.82 13.43
C GLU A 108 7.95 5.08 13.16
N HIS A 109 9.23 4.89 12.85
CA HIS A 109 10.11 5.98 12.49
C HIS A 109 10.71 5.73 11.11
N THR A 110 10.66 6.75 10.27
CA THR A 110 11.41 6.83 9.02
C THR A 110 12.41 7.98 9.17
N LYS A 111 13.69 7.76 8.83
CA LYS A 111 14.74 8.79 8.98
C LYS A 111 14.83 9.42 10.39
N ASN A 112 14.58 8.63 11.43
CA ASN A 112 14.53 9.05 12.84
C ASN A 112 13.40 10.03 13.21
N VAL A 113 12.43 10.25 12.33
CA VAL A 113 11.23 11.05 12.59
C VAL A 113 10.03 10.12 12.69
N ARG A 114 9.08 10.40 13.58
CA ARG A 114 7.88 9.58 13.72
C ARG A 114 7.01 9.76 12.49
N ASP A 115 6.61 8.66 11.87
CA ASP A 115 5.71 8.70 10.73
C ASP A 115 4.34 9.24 11.18
N TRP A 116 3.74 10.13 10.38
CA TRP A 116 2.35 10.55 10.58
C TRP A 116 1.39 9.47 10.09
N LYS A 117 1.40 8.31 10.75
CA LYS A 117 0.56 7.17 10.42
C LYS A 117 0.35 6.27 11.64
N GLU A 118 -0.67 5.44 11.54
CA GLU A 118 -0.82 4.23 12.33
C GLU A 118 -0.83 3.02 11.40
N VAL A 119 -0.43 1.86 11.91
CA VAL A 119 -0.29 0.63 11.13
C VAL A 119 -0.85 -0.58 11.88
N PHE A 120 -1.24 -1.58 11.11
CA PHE A 120 -1.55 -2.92 11.56
C PHE A 120 -0.87 -3.91 10.61
N ASP A 121 0.01 -4.76 11.13
CA ASP A 121 0.71 -5.82 10.38
C ASP A 121 -0.04 -7.16 10.40
#